data_AF-A0A512JFB0-F1
#
_entry.id   AF-A0A512JFB0-F1
#
_cell.length_a   1.000
_cell.length_b   1.000
_cell.length_c   1.000
_cell.angle_alpha   90.00
_cell.angle_beta   90.00
_cell.angle_gamma   90.00
#
_symmetry.space_group_name_H-M   'P 1'
#
loop_
_entity.id
_entity.type
_entity.pdbx_description
1 polymer ?
#
loop_
_entity_poly.entity_id
_entity_poly.type
_entity_poly.pdbx_seq_one_letter_code
_entity_poly.pdbx_strand_id
1 'polypeptide(L)' 'MAGALLLGALATPAFADDKADCAAGITMIQGELAKNPAEPVLAKLKRALKNAEREQREGEFDECMDAVGDAKRALK' A
#
# COMPACT_ATOMS: atom_id res chain seq x y z
N MET A 1 -28.71 38.97 -10.28
CA MET A 1 -29.12 37.57 -10.51
C MET A 1 -27.91 36.71 -10.23
N ALA A 2 -27.98 35.92 -9.17
CA ALA A 2 -26.93 34.99 -8.75
C ALA A 2 -26.90 33.78 -9.67
N GLY A 3 -25.70 33.26 -9.96
CA GLY A 3 -25.54 32.02 -10.70
C GLY A 3 -24.15 31.89 -11.31
N ALA A 4 -23.16 31.54 -10.48
CA ALA A 4 -21.90 30.98 -10.97
C ALA A 4 -21.78 29.57 -10.38
N LEU A 5 -22.38 28.60 -11.07
CA LEU A 5 -22.03 27.19 -10.97
C LEU A 5 -20.73 27.01 -11.75
N LEU A 6 -19.59 26.90 -11.06
CA LEU A 6 -18.35 26.41 -11.66
C LEU A 6 -17.97 25.09 -11.02
N LEU A 7 -18.05 24.06 -11.86
CA LEU A 7 -17.60 22.70 -11.66
C LEU A 7 -16.14 22.66 -11.20
N GLY A 8 -15.83 21.73 -10.31
CA GLY A 8 -14.47 21.41 -9.90
C GLY A 8 -14.39 20.04 -9.23
N ALA A 9 -14.88 19.00 -9.90
CA ALA A 9 -14.63 17.62 -9.50
C ALA A 9 -13.28 17.17 -10.08
N LEU A 10 -12.18 17.27 -9.32
CA LEU A 10 -10.90 16.60 -9.61
C LEU A 10 -10.11 16.35 -8.32
N ALA A 11 -10.56 15.43 -7.46
CA ALA A 11 -9.80 14.96 -6.30
C ALA A 11 -9.59 13.43 -6.35
N THR A 12 -9.20 12.92 -7.52
CA THR A 12 -9.10 11.47 -7.79
C THR A 12 -7.71 10.89 -8.11
N PRO A 13 -6.57 11.62 -8.18
CA PRO A 13 -5.31 10.97 -8.55
C PRO A 13 -4.69 10.15 -7.39
N ALA A 14 -4.64 10.71 -6.18
CA ALA A 14 -3.93 10.10 -5.05
C ALA A 14 -4.39 8.65 -4.74
N PHE A 15 -5.71 8.43 -4.62
CA PHE A 15 -6.25 7.10 -4.31
C PHE A 15 -6.02 6.05 -5.41
N ALA A 16 -5.97 6.44 -6.69
CA ALA A 16 -5.70 5.50 -7.78
C ALA A 16 -4.22 5.12 -7.83
N ASP A 17 -3.34 6.09 -7.55
CA ASP A 17 -1.90 5.88 -7.43
C ASP A 17 -1.60 4.97 -6.22
N ASP A 18 -2.21 5.22 -5.06
CA ASP A 18 -2.02 4.41 -3.85
C ASP A 18 -2.46 2.95 -4.04
N LYS A 19 -3.55 2.70 -4.80
CA LYS A 19 -3.99 1.34 -5.14
C LYS A 19 -2.96 0.58 -5.97
N ALA A 20 -2.38 1.25 -6.99
CA ALA A 20 -1.38 0.64 -7.85
C ALA A 20 -0.07 0.40 -7.09
N ASP A 21 0.34 1.37 -6.28
CA ASP A 21 1.53 1.31 -5.45
C ASP A 21 1.42 0.25 -4.35
N CYS A 22 0.24 0.09 -3.75
CA CYS A 22 -0.05 -0.99 -2.81
C CYS A 22 0.13 -2.37 -3.48
N ALA A 23 -0.46 -2.58 -4.67
CA ALA A 23 -0.32 -3.85 -5.40
C ALA A 23 1.14 -4.16 -5.79
N ALA A 24 1.89 -3.14 -6.21
CA ALA A 24 3.32 -3.26 -6.48
C ALA A 24 4.11 -3.57 -5.19
N GLY A 25 3.76 -2.93 -4.07
CA GLY A 25 4.33 -3.16 -2.76
C GLY A 25 4.12 -4.59 -2.26
N ILE A 26 2.91 -5.14 -2.40
CA ILE A 26 2.59 -6.54 -2.09
C ILE A 26 3.49 -7.48 -2.89
N THR A 27 3.62 -7.25 -4.20
CA THR A 27 4.48 -8.05 -5.08
C THR A 27 5.95 -8.00 -4.63
N MET A 28 6.44 -6.82 -4.23
CA MET A 28 7.78 -6.67 -3.66
C MET A 28 7.95 -7.49 -2.38
N ILE A 29 7.00 -7.42 -1.43
CA ILE A 29 7.09 -8.18 -0.17
C ILE A 29 7.12 -9.68 -0.44
N GLN A 30 6.28 -10.16 -1.35
CA GLN A 30 6.28 -11.58 -1.77
C GLN A 30 7.63 -12.00 -2.36
N GLY A 31 8.24 -11.13 -3.19
CA GLY A 31 9.58 -11.35 -3.75
C GLY A 31 10.67 -11.41 -2.67
N GLU A 32 10.62 -10.54 -1.67
CA GLU A 32 11.58 -10.55 -0.55
C GLU A 32 11.41 -11.78 0.34
N LEU A 33 10.16 -12.23 0.58
CA LEU A 33 9.89 -13.47 1.30
C LEU A 33 10.44 -14.70 0.56
N ALA A 34 10.37 -14.72 -0.77
CA ALA A 34 10.90 -15.81 -1.58
C ALA A 34 12.43 -15.96 -1.46
N LYS A 35 13.15 -14.92 -1.03
CA LYS A 35 14.59 -14.97 -0.75
C LYS A 35 14.93 -15.64 0.58
N ASN A 36 13.92 -16.05 1.35
CA ASN A 36 14.07 -16.67 2.67
C ASN A 36 14.98 -15.87 3.63
N PRO A 37 14.60 -14.62 3.97
CA PRO A 37 15.40 -13.76 4.85
C PRO A 37 15.46 -14.32 6.28
N ALA A 38 16.39 -13.82 7.09
CA ALA A 38 16.54 -14.24 8.49
C ALA A 38 15.28 -13.98 9.32
N GLU A 39 15.05 -14.81 10.34
CA GLU A 39 13.87 -14.82 11.24
C GLU A 39 13.33 -13.45 11.69
N PRO A 40 14.13 -12.44 12.12
CA PRO A 40 13.57 -11.16 12.52
C PRO A 40 12.99 -10.35 11.35
N VAL A 41 13.54 -10.51 10.15
CA VAL A 41 13.05 -9.86 8.92
C VAL A 41 11.88 -10.66 8.36
N LEU A 42 11.99 -12.00 8.31
CA LEU A 42 10.96 -12.91 7.84
C LEU A 42 9.62 -12.70 8.56
N ALA A 43 9.64 -12.63 9.90
CA ALA A 43 8.43 -12.42 10.69
C ALA A 43 7.78 -11.06 10.39
N LYS A 44 8.58 -9.99 10.23
CA LYS A 44 8.09 -8.65 9.90
C LYS A 44 7.48 -8.60 8.50
N LEU A 45 8.14 -9.20 7.51
CA LEU A 45 7.65 -9.25 6.13
C LEU A 45 6.34 -10.05 6.02
N LYS A 46 6.22 -11.20 6.70
CA LYS A 46 4.96 -11.98 6.72
C LYS A 46 3.79 -11.18 7.31
N ARG A 47 4.04 -10.45 8.39
CA ARG A 47 3.02 -9.58 9.02
C ARG A 47 2.64 -8.42 8.09
N ALA A 48 3.62 -7.74 7.51
CA ALA A 48 3.40 -6.64 6.58
C ALA A 48 2.61 -7.11 5.35
N LEU A 49 2.95 -8.27 4.78
CA LEU A 49 2.22 -8.87 3.66
C LEU A 49 0.74 -9.11 4.02
N LYS A 50 0.48 -9.78 5.15
CA LYS A 50 -0.88 -10.07 5.61
C LYS A 50 -1.72 -8.80 5.79
N ASN A 51 -1.11 -7.73 6.28
CA ASN A 51 -1.77 -6.44 6.44
C ASN A 51 -2.03 -5.80 5.07
N ALA A 52 -1.00 -5.61 4.24
CA ALA A 52 -1.14 -5.01 2.91
C ALA A 52 -2.20 -5.74 2.05
N GLU A 53 -2.21 -7.07 2.05
CA GLU A 53 -3.23 -7.85 1.33
C GLU A 53 -4.65 -7.68 1.91
N ARG A 54 -4.80 -7.46 3.22
CA ARG A 54 -6.10 -7.17 3.84
C ARG A 54 -6.57 -5.78 3.42
N GLU A 55 -5.75 -4.76 3.61
CA GLU A 55 -6.12 -3.39 3.32
C GLU A 55 -6.41 -3.19 1.82
N GLN A 56 -5.64 -3.84 0.93
CA GLN A 56 -5.92 -3.85 -0.52
C GLN A 56 -7.30 -4.43 -0.86
N ARG A 57 -7.79 -5.43 -0.10
CA ARG A 57 -9.13 -6.01 -0.30
C ARG A 57 -10.22 -5.12 0.29
N GLU A 58 -9.92 -4.40 1.36
CA GLU A 58 -10.84 -3.48 2.04
C GLU A 58 -10.93 -2.13 1.31
N GLY A 59 -9.96 -1.80 0.45
CA GLY A 59 -9.89 -0.54 -0.28
C GLY A 59 -9.19 0.60 0.48
N GLU A 60 -8.59 0.27 1.62
CA GLU A 60 -7.86 1.16 2.52
C GLU A 60 -6.39 1.25 2.04
N PHE A 61 -6.16 2.03 0.98
CA PHE A 61 -4.89 2.02 0.25
C PHE A 61 -3.76 2.73 0.99
N ASP A 62 -4.06 3.74 1.81
CA ASP A 62 -3.10 4.42 2.67
C ASP A 62 -2.58 3.50 3.78
N GLU A 63 -3.44 2.73 4.44
CA GLU A 63 -3.03 1.71 5.41
C GLU A 63 -2.26 0.57 4.74
N CYS A 64 -2.62 0.22 3.50
CA CYS A 64 -1.79 -0.69 2.72
C CYS A 64 -0.37 -0.12 2.53
N MET A 65 -0.26 1.15 2.14
CA MET A 65 1.02 1.80 1.93
C MET A 65 1.84 1.92 3.21
N ASP A 66 1.20 2.09 4.37
CA ASP A 66 1.86 2.00 5.68
C ASP A 66 2.44 0.61 5.94
N ALA A 67 1.68 -0.45 5.65
CA ALA A 67 2.17 -1.83 5.76
C ALA A 67 3.33 -2.12 4.79
N VAL A 68 3.28 -1.59 3.56
CA VAL A 68 4.39 -1.65 2.60
C VAL A 68 5.60 -0.88 3.12
N GLY A 69 5.39 0.28 3.75
CA GLY A 69 6.42 1.06 4.41
C GLY A 69 7.11 0.30 5.54
N ASP A 70 6.35 -0.41 6.37
CA ASP A 70 6.87 -1.29 7.43
C ASP A 70 7.76 -2.39 6.87
N ALA A 71 7.35 -3.04 5.78
CA ALA A 71 8.18 -4.02 5.10
C ALA A 71 9.49 -3.42 4.60
N LYS A 72 9.45 -2.27 3.93
CA LYS A 72 10.65 -1.55 3.46
C LYS A 72 11.59 -1.19 4.61
N ARG A 73 11.06 -0.80 5.77
CA ARG A 73 11.87 -0.51 6.97
C ARG A 73 12.53 -1.77 7.55
N ALA A 74 11.88 -2.93 7.45
CA ALA A 74 12.43 -4.20 7.94
C ALA A 74 13.58 -4.74 7.08
N LEU A 75 13.70 -4.29 5.84
CA LEU A 75 14.76 -4.69 4.89
C LEU A 75 16.03 -3.84 4.97
N LYS A 76 15.99 -2.72 5.71
CA LYS A 76 17.14 -1.86 5.96
C LYS A 76 17.90 -2.33 7.19
#